data_AF-A0A511MPA8-F1
#
_entry.id   AF-A0A511MPA8-F1
#
_cell.length_a   1.000
_cell.length_b   1.000
_cell.length_c   1.000
_cell.angle_alpha   90.00
_cell.angle_beta   90.00
_cell.angle_gamma   90.00
#
_symmetry.space_group_name_H-M   'P 1'
#
loop_
_entity.id
_entity.type
_entity.pdbx_description
1 polymer ?
#
loop_
_entity_poly.entity_id
_entity_poly.type
_entity_poly.pdbx_seq_one_letter_code
_entity_poly.pdbx_strand_id
1 'polypeptide(L)'
;MAGKPRIQWRPNGLHELREAPGPVKDLEARGRRVLRAAERSGGKYVFRSAKGEKAPSGRHRVSITTADWKARRTNARNHTLIRAVDSGR
;
A
#
# COMPACT_ATOMS: atom_id res chain seq x y z
N MET A 1 -31.18 -31.61 4.06
CA MET A 1 -29.83 -31.34 3.53
C MET A 1 -29.77 -29.87 3.12
N ALA A 2 -28.86 -29.07 3.67
CA ALA A 2 -28.71 -27.68 3.21
C ALA A 2 -28.13 -27.68 1.79
N GLY A 3 -28.78 -26.98 0.85
CA GLY A 3 -28.32 -26.88 -0.53
C GLY A 3 -26.94 -26.21 -0.64
N LYS A 4 -26.14 -26.58 -1.65
CA LYS A 4 -24.82 -25.96 -1.87
C LYS A 4 -24.99 -24.45 -2.14
N PRO A 5 -24.22 -23.57 -1.49
CA PRO A 5 -24.30 -22.14 -1.74
C PRO A 5 -23.90 -21.83 -3.19
N ARG A 6 -24.67 -20.95 -3.85
CA ARG A 6 -24.34 -20.42 -5.18
C ARG A 6 -23.55 -19.12 -5.02
N ILE A 7 -22.29 -19.12 -5.44
CA ILE A 7 -21.45 -17.91 -5.49
C ILE A 7 -21.61 -17.27 -6.86
N GLN A 8 -21.92 -15.97 -6.90
CA GLN A 8 -21.93 -15.18 -8.13
C GLN A 8 -20.84 -14.11 -8.08
N TRP A 9 -19.90 -14.17 -9.01
CA TRP A 9 -18.85 -13.17 -9.13
C TRP A 9 -19.36 -11.92 -9.85
N ARG A 10 -19.13 -10.75 -9.25
CA ARG A 10 -19.43 -9.43 -9.84
C ARG A 10 -18.13 -8.67 -10.07
N PRO A 11 -17.43 -8.88 -11.20
CA PRO A 11 -16.10 -8.30 -11.43
C PRO A 11 -16.10 -6.77 -11.39
N ASN A 12 -17.15 -6.13 -11.90
CA ASN A 12 -17.34 -4.67 -11.81
C ASN A 12 -17.52 -4.20 -10.37
N GLY A 13 -18.37 -4.88 -9.59
CA GLY A 13 -18.55 -4.57 -8.17
C GLY A 13 -17.27 -4.75 -7.35
N LEU A 14 -16.45 -5.76 -7.68
CA LEU A 14 -15.13 -5.92 -7.04
C LEU A 14 -14.14 -4.81 -7.43
N HIS A 15 -14.28 -4.24 -8.61
CA HIS A 15 -13.47 -3.11 -9.05
C HIS A 15 -13.93 -1.82 -8.36
N GLU A 16 -15.22 -1.53 -8.35
CA GLU A 16 -15.83 -0.40 -7.62
C GLU A 16 -15.48 -0.43 -6.14
N LEU A 17 -15.55 -1.60 -5.49
CA LEU A 17 -15.15 -1.75 -4.09
C LEU A 17 -13.68 -1.37 -3.87
N ARG A 18 -12.77 -1.72 -4.78
CA ARG A 18 -11.35 -1.39 -4.66
C ARG A 18 -11.05 0.09 -4.86
N GLU A 19 -11.91 0.79 -5.60
CA GLU A 19 -11.79 2.22 -5.86
C GLU A 19 -12.59 3.08 -4.88
N ALA A 20 -13.43 2.45 -4.05
CA ALA A 20 -14.26 3.16 -3.10
C ALA A 20 -13.39 4.03 -2.18
N PRO A 21 -13.87 5.23 -1.78
CA PRO A 21 -13.09 6.15 -0.96
C PRO A 21 -12.61 5.56 0.36
N GLY A 22 -13.38 4.66 0.97
CA GLY A 22 -13.02 4.00 2.23
C GLY A 22 -11.73 3.18 2.12
N PRO A 23 -11.69 2.12 1.28
CA PRO A 23 -10.49 1.33 1.05
C PRO A 23 -9.28 2.14 0.60
N VAL A 24 -9.46 3.14 -0.28
CA VAL A 24 -8.37 4.01 -0.71
C VAL A 24 -7.81 4.82 0.46
N LYS A 25 -8.67 5.45 1.27
CA LYS A 25 -8.24 6.21 2.46
C LYS A 25 -7.55 5.33 3.50
N ASP A 26 -8.03 4.11 3.74
CA ASP A 26 -7.38 3.17 4.65
C ASP A 26 -5.98 2.80 4.16
N LEU A 27 -5.84 2.50 2.86
CA LEU A 27 -4.56 2.18 2.25
C LEU A 27 -3.56 3.34 2.33
N GLU A 28 -4.01 4.57 2.09
CA GLU A 28 -3.21 5.77 2.26
C GLU A 28 -2.81 6.02 3.71
N ALA A 29 -3.72 5.82 4.66
CA ALA A 29 -3.44 5.96 6.08
C ALA A 29 -2.38 4.96 6.55
N ARG A 30 -2.46 3.69 6.11
CA ARG A 30 -1.43 2.66 6.33
C ARG A 30 -0.09 3.08 5.74
N GLY A 31 -0.08 3.50 4.48
CA GLY A 31 1.15 3.96 3.83
C GLY A 31 1.79 5.16 4.54
N ARG A 32 1.00 6.10 5.06
CA ARG A 32 1.52 7.20 5.89
C ARG A 32 2.10 6.73 7.23
N ARG A 33 1.58 5.67 7.86
CA ARG A 33 2.20 5.05 9.05
C ARG A 33 3.57 4.45 8.71
N VAL A 34 3.66 3.71 7.60
CA VAL A 34 4.92 3.13 7.11
C VAL A 34 5.92 4.23 6.78
N LEU A 35 5.51 5.33 6.14
CA LEU A 35 6.37 6.48 5.86
C LEU A 35 6.98 7.03 7.15
N ARG A 36 6.13 7.34 8.15
CA ARG A 36 6.58 7.85 9.45
C ARG A 36 7.53 6.89 10.15
N ALA A 37 7.29 5.57 10.05
CA ALA A 37 8.18 4.57 10.62
C ALA A 37 9.55 4.56 9.93
N ALA A 38 9.60 4.71 8.60
CA ALA A 38 10.85 4.79 7.85
C ALA A 38 11.64 6.08 8.17
N GLU A 39 10.95 7.22 8.26
CA GLU A 39 11.56 8.53 8.56
C GLU A 39 12.26 8.57 9.92
N ARG A 40 11.80 7.78 10.90
CA ARG A 40 12.46 7.64 12.22
C ARG A 40 13.87 7.06 12.13
N SER A 41 14.21 6.35 11.05
CA SER A 41 15.56 5.81 10.84
C SER A 41 16.56 6.85 10.31
N GLY A 42 16.07 8.04 9.96
CA GLY A 42 16.85 9.13 9.38
C GLY A 42 17.02 9.04 7.86
N GLY A 43 17.04 10.20 7.20
CA GLY A 43 17.02 10.32 5.73
C GLY A 43 15.63 10.67 5.22
N LYS A 44 15.53 11.03 3.93
CA LYS A 44 14.28 11.45 3.30
C LYS A 44 13.64 10.30 2.52
N TYR A 45 12.32 10.17 2.65
CA TYR A 45 11.51 9.20 1.94
C TYR A 45 10.39 9.92 1.19
N VAL A 46 9.96 9.37 0.06
CA VAL A 46 8.86 9.91 -0.74
C VAL A 46 7.70 8.92 -0.70
N PHE A 47 6.52 9.45 -0.38
CA PHE A 47 5.26 8.73 -0.48
C PHE A 47 4.56 9.08 -1.79
N ARG A 48 4.06 8.05 -2.49
CA ARG A 48 3.22 8.20 -3.67
C ARG A 48 1.98 7.33 -3.53
N SER A 49 0.83 7.95 -3.74
CA SER A 49 -0.46 7.25 -3.89
C SER A 49 -0.84 7.28 -5.37
N ALA A 50 -1.17 6.13 -5.94
CA ALA A 50 -1.51 6.05 -7.36
C ALA A 50 -2.53 4.95 -7.64
N LYS A 51 -3.49 5.27 -8.50
CA LYS A 51 -4.37 4.29 -9.12
C LYS A 51 -3.61 3.57 -10.23
N GLY A 52 -3.57 2.24 -10.17
CA GLY A 52 -3.04 1.42 -11.25
C GLY A 52 -3.95 1.47 -12.48
N GLU A 53 -3.36 1.34 -13.66
CA GLU A 53 -4.11 1.26 -14.91
C GLU A 53 -5.08 0.08 -14.90
N LYS A 54 -6.27 0.28 -15.48
CA LYS A 54 -7.31 -0.74 -15.55
C LYS A 54 -6.97 -1.79 -16.61
N ALA A 55 -6.08 -2.72 -16.25
CA ALA A 55 -5.71 -3.87 -17.08
C ALA A 55 -5.41 -5.11 -16.21
N PRO A 56 -6.39 -5.96 -15.85
CA PRO A 56 -7.84 -5.89 -16.10
C PRO A 56 -8.64 -5.13 -15.02
N SER A 57 -8.06 -4.83 -13.86
CA SER A 57 -8.82 -4.33 -12.70
C SER A 57 -8.13 -3.27 -11.85
N GLY A 58 -7.07 -2.63 -12.36
CA GLY A 58 -6.33 -1.48 -11.78
C GLY A 58 -6.42 -1.32 -10.26
N ARG A 59 -5.38 -1.72 -9.53
CA ARG A 59 -5.38 -1.63 -8.06
C ARG A 59 -4.78 -0.31 -7.60
N HIS A 60 -5.44 0.33 -6.64
CA HIS A 60 -4.81 1.44 -5.92
C HIS A 60 -3.59 0.93 -5.16
N ARG A 61 -2.49 1.68 -5.22
CA ARG A 61 -1.25 1.34 -4.55
C ARG A 61 -0.66 2.57 -3.89
N VAL A 62 0.02 2.32 -2.77
CA VAL A 62 0.90 3.29 -2.15
C VAL A 62 2.33 2.78 -2.27
N SER A 63 3.25 3.67 -2.60
CA SER A 63 4.66 3.38 -2.75
C SER A 63 5.46 4.33 -1.87
N ILE A 64 6.46 3.80 -1.20
CA ILE A 64 7.39 4.56 -0.38
C ILE A 64 8.79 4.23 -0.89
N THR A 65 9.54 5.26 -1.28
CA THR A 65 10.88 5.11 -1.83
C THR A 65 11.87 6.03 -1.12
N THR A 66 13.15 5.69 -1.18
CA THR A 66 14.21 6.54 -0.65
C THR A 66 14.42 7.75 -1.56
N ALA A 67 14.51 8.95 -0.99
CA ALA A 67 14.64 10.20 -1.73
C ALA A 67 16.07 10.76 -1.76
N ASP A 68 16.92 10.35 -0.81
CA ASP A 68 18.29 10.84 -0.69
C ASP A 68 19.30 9.70 -0.50
N TRP A 69 20.59 10.05 -0.49
CA TRP A 69 21.65 9.09 -0.20
C TRP A 69 21.51 8.53 1.22
N LYS A 70 21.29 9.35 2.25
CA LYS A 70 21.19 8.85 3.64
C LYS A 70 20.14 7.74 3.78
N ALA A 71 18.93 7.93 3.24
CA ALA A 71 17.86 6.94 3.23
C ALA A 71 18.23 5.68 2.46
N ARG A 72 18.89 5.81 1.30
CA ARG A 72 19.41 4.64 0.54
C ARG A 72 20.42 3.84 1.37
N ARG A 73 21.37 4.51 2.03
CA ARG A 73 22.38 3.87 2.89
C ARG A 73 21.74 3.08 4.01
N THR A 74 20.88 3.76 4.76
CA THR A 74 20.24 3.22 5.95
C THR A 74 19.32 2.07 5.56
N ASN A 75 18.54 2.23 4.48
CA ASN A 75 17.67 1.17 3.99
C ASN A 75 18.45 -0.08 3.57
N ALA A 76 19.55 0.07 2.82
CA ALA A 76 20.37 -1.05 2.37
C ALA A 76 21.04 -1.82 3.53
N ARG A 77 21.45 -1.11 4.59
CA ARG A 77 22.13 -1.73 5.75
C ARG A 77 21.17 -2.32 6.78
N ASN A 78 20.03 -1.65 6.99
CA ASN A 78 19.15 -1.94 8.13
C ASN A 78 17.79 -2.50 7.70
N HIS A 79 17.53 -2.65 6.40
CA HIS A 79 16.25 -3.05 5.83
C HIS A 79 15.09 -2.16 6.33
N THR A 80 15.33 -0.85 6.43
CA THR A 80 14.40 0.12 7.01
C THR A 80 12.99 -0.03 6.45
N LEU A 81 12.82 -0.04 5.12
CA LEU A 81 11.49 -0.05 4.51
C LEU A 81 10.72 -1.33 4.81
N ILE A 82 11.39 -2.48 4.84
CA ILE A 82 10.76 -3.76 5.19
C ILE A 82 10.30 -3.73 6.65
N ARG A 83 11.17 -3.30 7.57
CA ARG A 83 10.82 -3.16 9.00
C ARG A 83 9.73 -2.11 9.25
N ALA A 84 9.71 -1.05 8.45
CA ALA A 84 8.67 -0.02 8.50
C ALA A 84 7.31 -0.56 8.05
N VAL A 85 7.28 -1.48 7.06
CA VAL A 85 6.05 -2.17 6.66
C VAL A 85 5.51 -3.03 7.80
N ASP A 86 6.37 -3.79 8.48
CA ASP A 86 5.96 -4.65 9.59
C ASP A 86 5.41 -3.85 10.79
N SER A 87 6.04 -2.73 11.12
CA SER A 87 5.61 -1.86 12.24
C SER A 87 4.43 -0.93 11.91
N GLY A 88 4.18 -0.64 10.63
CA GLY A 88 3.16 0.31 10.19
C GLY A 88 1.83 -0.32 9.76
N ARG A 89 1.74 -1.65 9.70
CA ARG A 89 0.60 -2.37 9.11
C ARG A 89 -0.69 -2.27 9.91
#